data_AF-A0A9E0XXP7-F1
#
_entry.id   AF-A0A9E0XXP7-F1
#
_cell.length_a   1.000
_cell.length_b   1.000
_cell.length_c   1.000
_cell.angle_alpha   90.00
_cell.angle_beta   90.00
_cell.angle_gamma   90.00
#
_symmetry.space_group_name_H-M   'P 1'
#
loop_
_entity.id
_entity.type
_entity.pdbx_description
1 polymer ?
#
loop_
_entity_poly.entity_id
_entity_poly.type
_entity_poly.pdbx_seq_one_letter_code
_entity_poly.pdbx_strand_id
1 'polypeptide(L)'
;MTKDADFNLPNPLLRTQLIGRLEEVQAKFGYLPEVELKRLAEELKLTLADIVSVASFYAAFRFKPAGKYEIRVCVGSACHVKGADGVYEALYRHLELSEGNDTDKSGMFTLTRVACLGCCMIAPAVMIGNKVYGWVDSKDVASLLENFLKSAESGEDEAQSEEKNYRDEVRICLCSSCLAAGAGDVYKRLKREIARGKYKVDLKQVGCTGMSYRTPLLQIQTSDGMLFDYGGVSEYQVPEILAAHFSPQGALRKVRAGFGKIVDKIYAKAPLLLESSKESKDYLGLQLRIATANAGEISPLDFDAYKNVGGFKAYEKALSMKSDEIISEVLNSGLRGRGGGGFPTGKKWQFLAGAEGEKYIICNADEGDPGAFMDRSIL
;
A
#
# COMPACT_ATOMS: atom_id res chain seq x y z
N MET A 1 -44.31 -27.33 29.86
CA MET A 1 -42.95 -26.74 29.88
C MET A 1 -42.52 -26.60 28.44
N THR A 2 -42.69 -25.41 27.91
CA THR A 2 -42.57 -25.03 26.50
C THR A 2 -41.11 -25.12 26.03
N LYS A 3 -40.80 -26.17 25.27
CA LYS A 3 -39.74 -26.14 24.26
C LYS A 3 -40.35 -25.46 23.03
N ASP A 4 -40.29 -24.14 22.98
CA ASP A 4 -40.55 -23.34 21.77
C ASP A 4 -40.16 -21.90 22.12
N ALA A 5 -38.85 -21.67 22.22
CA ALA A 5 -38.30 -20.36 21.99
C ALA A 5 -37.59 -20.45 20.65
N ASP A 6 -38.38 -20.46 19.57
CA ASP A 6 -37.92 -20.10 18.24
C ASP A 6 -37.45 -18.65 18.35
N PHE A 7 -36.18 -18.46 18.71
CA PHE A 7 -35.46 -17.26 18.34
C PHE A 7 -35.41 -17.29 16.82
N ASN A 8 -36.40 -16.64 16.22
CA ASN A 8 -36.52 -16.38 14.80
C ASN A 8 -35.35 -15.46 14.41
N LEU A 9 -34.13 -16.01 14.42
CA LEU A 9 -32.95 -15.36 13.95
C LEU A 9 -33.16 -15.19 12.44
N PRO A 10 -33.21 -13.95 11.94
CA PRO A 10 -33.38 -13.71 10.52
C PRO A 10 -32.34 -14.52 9.75
N ASN A 11 -32.77 -15.07 8.61
CA ASN A 11 -31.99 -15.95 7.74
C ASN A 11 -30.49 -15.59 7.81
N PRO A 12 -29.60 -16.53 8.22
CA PRO A 12 -28.16 -16.26 8.36
C PRO A 12 -27.54 -15.59 7.13
N LEU A 13 -28.08 -15.88 5.94
CA LEU A 13 -27.68 -15.31 4.66
C LEU A 13 -28.06 -13.84 4.45
N LEU A 14 -29.03 -13.30 5.20
CA LEU A 14 -29.36 -11.86 5.16
C LEU A 14 -28.41 -11.05 6.04
N ARG A 15 -27.89 -11.65 7.13
CA ARG A 15 -26.87 -11.02 7.98
C ARG A 15 -25.50 -10.95 7.31
N THR A 16 -25.16 -11.88 6.42
CA THR A 16 -23.84 -11.88 5.73
C THR A 16 -23.64 -10.66 4.83
N GLN A 17 -24.72 -10.04 4.36
CA GLN A 17 -24.65 -8.85 3.49
C GLN A 17 -24.66 -7.52 4.26
N LEU A 18 -24.93 -7.56 5.57
CA LEU A 18 -25.20 -6.34 6.35
C LEU A 18 -24.04 -5.34 6.30
N ILE A 19 -22.80 -5.80 6.48
CA ILE A 19 -21.62 -4.92 6.44
C ILE A 19 -21.50 -4.23 5.08
N GLY A 20 -21.58 -4.98 3.98
CA GLY A 20 -21.50 -4.39 2.63
C GLY A 20 -22.62 -3.38 2.35
N ARG A 21 -23.84 -3.66 2.83
CA ARG A 21 -24.96 -2.71 2.69
C ARG A 21 -24.78 -1.45 3.53
N LEU A 22 -24.20 -1.57 4.73
CA LEU A 22 -23.83 -0.41 5.55
C LEU A 22 -22.73 0.42 4.88
N GLU A 23 -21.75 -0.22 4.24
CA GLU A 23 -20.70 0.45 3.46
C GLU A 23 -21.31 1.22 2.27
N GLU A 24 -22.27 0.64 1.55
CA GLU A 24 -22.99 1.33 0.46
C GLU A 24 -23.74 2.58 0.95
N VAL A 25 -24.45 2.47 2.08
CA VAL A 25 -25.15 3.62 2.69
C VAL A 25 -24.14 4.70 3.09
N GLN A 26 -23.07 4.32 3.78
CA GLN A 26 -22.05 5.28 4.20
C GLN A 26 -21.31 5.92 3.02
N ALA A 27 -21.01 5.16 1.96
CA ALA A 27 -20.38 5.70 0.75
C ALA A 27 -21.26 6.77 0.08
N LYS A 28 -22.58 6.59 0.13
CA LYS A 28 -23.55 7.52 -0.46
C LYS A 28 -23.74 8.79 0.39
N PHE A 29 -23.82 8.66 1.72
CA PHE A 29 -24.21 9.76 2.60
C PHE A 29 -23.06 10.34 3.43
N GLY A 30 -21.89 9.69 3.47
CA GLY A 30 -20.77 10.02 4.34
C GLY A 30 -20.96 9.56 5.81
N TYR A 31 -22.11 9.00 6.13
CA TYR A 31 -22.47 8.45 7.44
C TYR A 31 -23.67 7.51 7.30
N LEU A 32 -24.22 7.02 8.41
CA LEU A 32 -25.40 6.17 8.48
C LEU A 32 -26.62 6.95 9.02
N PRO A 33 -27.43 7.60 8.14
CA PRO A 33 -28.66 8.25 8.57
C PRO A 33 -29.65 7.24 9.17
N GLU A 34 -30.31 7.62 10.26
CA GLU A 34 -31.30 6.75 10.93
C GLU A 34 -32.43 6.31 9.98
N VAL A 35 -32.86 7.19 9.07
CA VAL A 35 -33.89 6.89 8.05
C VAL A 35 -33.43 5.75 7.13
N GLU A 36 -32.16 5.75 6.73
CA GLU A 36 -31.59 4.72 5.86
C GLU A 36 -31.38 3.40 6.61
N LEU A 37 -31.00 3.46 7.89
CA LEU A 37 -30.88 2.26 8.73
C LEU A 37 -32.25 1.60 8.96
N LYS A 38 -33.32 2.38 9.13
CA LYS A 38 -34.70 1.85 9.23
C LYS A 38 -35.13 1.17 7.93
N ARG A 39 -34.85 1.81 6.78
CA ARG A 39 -35.11 1.22 5.46
C ARG A 39 -34.35 -0.08 5.27
N LEU A 40 -33.07 -0.12 5.64
CA LEU A 40 -32.24 -1.31 5.55
C LEU A 40 -32.73 -2.44 6.48
N ALA A 41 -33.23 -2.09 7.67
CA ALA A 41 -33.84 -3.04 8.60
C ALA A 41 -35.05 -3.75 7.97
N GLU A 42 -35.92 -3.00 7.29
CA GLU A 42 -37.07 -3.55 6.56
C GLU A 42 -36.62 -4.45 5.39
N GLU A 43 -35.67 -3.99 4.56
CA GLU A 43 -35.14 -4.74 3.41
C GLU A 43 -34.52 -6.08 3.81
N LEU A 44 -33.70 -6.08 4.86
CA LEU A 44 -32.98 -7.26 5.33
C LEU A 44 -33.79 -8.10 6.33
N LYS A 45 -35.01 -7.69 6.67
CA LYS A 45 -35.85 -8.31 7.70
C LYS A 45 -35.11 -8.43 9.05
N LEU A 46 -34.36 -7.39 9.40
CA LEU A 46 -33.63 -7.25 10.66
C LEU A 46 -34.31 -6.21 11.54
N THR A 47 -34.04 -6.22 12.84
CA THR A 47 -34.45 -5.10 13.70
C THR A 47 -33.45 -3.94 13.56
N LEU A 48 -33.89 -2.71 13.81
CA LEU A 48 -32.96 -1.57 13.87
C LEU A 48 -31.87 -1.79 14.93
N ALA A 49 -32.20 -2.45 16.05
CA ALA A 49 -31.25 -2.78 17.09
C ALA A 49 -30.16 -3.75 16.60
N ASP A 50 -30.51 -4.75 15.79
CA ASP A 50 -29.51 -5.65 15.16
C ASP A 50 -28.53 -4.87 14.30
N ILE A 51 -29.04 -3.97 13.47
CA ILE A 51 -28.21 -3.14 12.57
C ILE A 51 -27.32 -2.19 13.36
N VAL A 52 -27.89 -1.46 14.34
CA VAL A 52 -27.13 -0.52 15.17
C VAL A 52 -26.07 -1.24 16.01
N SER A 53 -26.37 -2.43 16.51
CA SER A 53 -25.40 -3.25 17.26
C SER A 53 -24.18 -3.58 16.40
N VAL A 54 -24.38 -4.00 15.15
CA VAL A 54 -23.28 -4.30 14.22
C VAL A 54 -22.56 -3.02 13.82
N ALA A 55 -23.28 -1.98 13.43
CA ALA A 55 -22.69 -0.73 12.97
C ALA A 55 -21.89 -0.02 14.09
N SER A 56 -22.35 -0.06 15.34
CA SER A 56 -21.63 0.55 16.47
C SER A 56 -20.40 -0.24 16.94
N PHE A 57 -20.28 -1.51 16.55
CA PHE A 57 -19.10 -2.32 16.85
C PHE A 57 -17.88 -1.94 15.99
N TYR A 58 -18.09 -1.61 14.71
CA TYR A 58 -17.00 -1.24 13.80
C TYR A 58 -16.72 0.26 13.84
N ALA A 59 -15.50 0.64 14.24
CA ALA A 59 -15.07 2.05 14.28
C ALA A 59 -15.11 2.77 12.90
N ALA A 60 -15.15 2.02 11.80
CA ALA A 60 -15.25 2.55 10.45
C ALA A 60 -16.64 3.14 10.13
N PHE A 61 -17.70 2.71 10.83
CA PHE A 61 -19.04 3.22 10.59
C PHE A 61 -19.33 4.47 11.44
N ARG A 62 -19.96 5.46 10.81
CA ARG A 62 -20.24 6.76 11.40
C ARG A 62 -21.74 7.00 11.50
N PHE A 63 -22.19 7.47 12.66
CA PHE A 63 -23.59 7.87 12.88
C PHE A 63 -23.81 9.39 12.78
N LYS A 64 -22.73 10.15 12.66
CA LYS A 64 -22.74 11.61 12.49
C LYS A 64 -22.21 11.95 11.09
N PRO A 65 -22.73 13.00 10.44
CA PRO A 65 -22.22 13.45 9.15
C PRO A 65 -20.70 13.60 9.17
N ALA A 66 -20.05 13.12 8.11
CA ALA A 66 -18.65 13.41 7.83
C ALA A 66 -18.55 14.61 6.91
N GLY A 67 -17.45 15.35 7.01
CA GLY A 67 -17.05 16.34 6.04
C GLY A 67 -16.64 15.69 4.72
N LYS A 68 -16.44 16.51 3.69
CA LYS A 68 -16.07 16.06 2.34
C LYS A 68 -14.81 15.19 2.32
N TYR A 69 -13.84 15.45 3.20
CA TYR A 69 -12.62 14.66 3.32
C TYR A 69 -12.35 14.26 4.77
N GLU A 70 -11.97 13.00 4.97
CA GLU A 70 -11.55 12.50 6.27
C GLU A 70 -10.03 12.66 6.44
N ILE A 71 -9.59 13.21 7.57
CA ILE A 71 -8.20 13.29 8.02
C ILE A 71 -8.01 12.24 9.11
N ARG A 72 -7.24 11.19 8.81
CA ARG A 72 -6.88 10.13 9.75
C ARG A 72 -5.45 10.33 10.24
N VAL A 73 -5.27 10.63 11.52
CA VAL A 73 -3.96 10.75 12.15
C VAL A 73 -3.59 9.43 12.81
N CYS A 74 -2.47 8.83 12.39
CA CYS A 74 -1.97 7.60 12.99
C CYS A 74 -1.42 7.87 14.39
N VAL A 75 -1.99 7.21 15.40
CA VAL A 75 -1.56 7.32 16.81
C VAL A 75 -0.94 6.02 17.34
N GLY A 76 -0.63 5.07 16.45
CA GLY A 76 0.09 3.85 16.79
C GLY A 76 1.49 4.11 17.33
N SER A 77 2.08 3.11 17.98
CA SER A 77 3.29 3.25 18.80
C SER A 77 4.44 4.01 18.11
N ALA A 78 4.75 3.68 16.85
CA ALA A 78 5.80 4.37 16.09
C ALA A 78 5.48 5.87 15.86
N CYS A 79 4.23 6.19 15.53
CA CYS A 79 3.79 7.57 15.32
C CYS A 79 3.69 8.36 16.63
N HIS A 80 3.21 7.71 17.70
CA HIS A 80 3.16 8.30 19.04
C HIS A 80 4.56 8.71 19.52
N VAL A 81 5.56 7.82 19.42
CA VAL A 81 6.95 8.13 19.78
C VAL A 81 7.54 9.27 18.94
N LYS A 82 7.05 9.44 17.70
CA LYS A 82 7.45 10.52 16.80
C LYS A 82 6.63 11.82 16.96
N GLY A 83 5.75 11.90 17.95
CA GLY A 83 5.01 13.13 18.28
C GLY A 83 3.68 13.31 17.53
N ALA A 84 3.04 12.23 17.06
CA ALA A 84 1.77 12.31 16.35
C ALA A 84 0.64 12.98 17.14
N ASP A 85 0.68 12.95 18.49
CA ASP A 85 -0.28 13.69 19.30
C ASP A 85 -0.19 15.20 19.06
N GLY A 86 1.02 15.76 18.94
CA GLY A 86 1.20 17.17 18.61
C GLY A 86 0.64 17.52 17.23
N VAL A 87 0.73 16.60 16.26
CA VAL A 87 0.14 16.76 14.92
C VAL A 87 -1.40 16.78 15.01
N TYR A 88 -1.99 15.84 15.75
CA TYR A 88 -3.44 15.82 15.96
C TYR A 88 -3.93 17.11 16.64
N GLU A 89 -3.29 17.54 17.73
CA GLU A 89 -3.69 18.75 18.45
C GLU A 89 -3.50 20.03 17.62
N ALA A 90 -2.53 20.04 16.71
CA ALA A 90 -2.36 21.14 15.75
C ALA A 90 -3.49 21.16 14.72
N LEU A 91 -3.86 20.01 14.15
CA LEU A 91 -4.99 19.87 13.23
C LEU A 91 -6.31 20.23 13.92
N TYR A 92 -6.54 19.74 15.14
CA TYR A 92 -7.74 20.00 15.91
C TYR A 92 -7.97 21.50 16.14
N ARG A 93 -6.91 22.23 16.52
CA ARG A 93 -6.95 23.69 16.69
C ARG A 93 -7.13 24.42 15.37
N HIS A 94 -6.43 23.99 14.31
CA HIS A 94 -6.49 24.63 13.00
C HIS A 94 -7.89 24.51 12.36
N LEU A 95 -8.56 23.37 12.57
CA LEU A 95 -9.92 23.11 12.09
C LEU A 95 -11.02 23.71 13.00
N GLU A 96 -10.65 24.41 14.07
CA GLU A 96 -11.57 24.98 15.08
C GLU A 96 -12.59 23.97 15.63
N LEU A 97 -12.15 22.73 15.86
CA LEU A 97 -13.02 21.68 16.37
C LEU A 97 -13.35 21.91 17.86
N SER A 98 -14.51 21.41 18.28
CA SER A 98 -15.02 21.48 19.65
C SER A 98 -15.24 20.09 20.23
N GLU A 99 -15.31 19.99 21.56
CA GLU A 99 -15.48 18.70 22.22
C GLU A 99 -16.74 17.96 21.70
N GLY A 100 -16.58 16.69 21.33
CA GLY A 100 -17.66 15.86 20.77
C GLY A 100 -18.02 16.12 19.30
N ASN A 101 -17.37 17.07 18.63
CA ASN A 101 -17.47 17.29 17.19
C ASN A 101 -16.12 17.08 16.50
N ASP A 102 -16.08 16.16 15.55
CA ASP A 102 -14.88 15.81 14.79
C ASP A 102 -14.89 16.41 13.38
N THR A 103 -15.95 17.13 13.00
CA THR A 103 -16.11 17.72 11.68
C THR A 103 -16.15 19.24 11.78
N ASP A 104 -15.37 19.90 10.92
CA ASP A 104 -15.24 21.35 10.92
C ASP A 104 -16.54 22.04 10.48
N LYS A 105 -16.68 23.33 10.83
CA LYS A 105 -17.92 24.10 10.57
C LYS A 105 -18.25 24.21 9.08
N SER A 106 -17.25 24.12 8.21
CA SER A 106 -17.48 24.19 6.76
C SER A 106 -17.97 22.87 6.16
N GLY A 107 -17.91 21.77 6.93
CA GLY A 107 -18.24 20.43 6.45
C GLY A 107 -17.20 19.90 5.45
N MET A 108 -15.99 20.44 5.48
CA MET A 108 -14.92 20.10 4.56
C MET A 108 -14.07 18.95 5.09
N PHE A 109 -13.78 18.94 6.38
CA PHE A 109 -12.84 18.01 7.00
C PHE A 109 -13.42 17.35 8.25
N THR A 110 -13.24 16.03 8.36
CA THR A 110 -13.46 15.27 9.59
C THR A 110 -12.12 14.75 10.11
N LEU A 111 -11.78 15.04 11.36
CA LEU A 111 -10.52 14.62 11.99
C LEU A 111 -10.73 13.39 12.87
N THR A 112 -9.99 12.31 12.61
CA THR A 112 -10.09 11.05 13.34
C THR A 112 -8.71 10.52 13.74
N ARG A 113 -8.61 9.93 14.93
CA ARG A 113 -7.42 9.18 15.36
C ARG A 113 -7.57 7.73 14.91
N VAL A 114 -6.52 7.17 14.31
CA VAL A 114 -6.50 5.76 13.91
C VAL A 114 -5.31 5.03 14.54
N ALA A 115 -5.51 3.75 14.88
CA ALA A 115 -4.48 2.96 15.52
C ALA A 115 -3.24 2.78 14.64
N CYS A 116 -3.40 2.47 13.36
CA CYS A 116 -2.28 2.27 12.44
C CYS A 116 -2.69 2.60 11.00
N LEU A 117 -1.78 3.18 10.22
CA LEU A 117 -1.88 3.32 8.76
C LEU A 117 -0.93 2.37 8.00
N GLY A 118 -0.28 1.44 8.71
CA GLY A 118 0.75 0.53 8.18
C GLY A 118 2.05 1.22 7.73
N CYS A 119 2.17 2.54 7.82
CA CYS A 119 3.27 3.32 7.24
C CYS A 119 4.33 3.73 8.28
N CYS A 120 4.69 2.83 9.21
CA CYS A 120 5.53 3.19 10.36
C CYS A 120 6.91 3.76 10.01
N MET A 121 7.45 3.45 8.84
CA MET A 121 8.76 3.94 8.35
C MET A 121 8.78 5.45 8.07
N ILE A 122 7.60 6.05 7.86
CA ILE A 122 7.45 7.47 7.50
C ILE A 122 6.68 8.25 8.59
N ALA A 123 6.69 7.73 9.81
CA ALA A 123 6.02 8.33 10.96
C ALA A 123 6.58 9.73 11.31
N PRO A 124 5.74 10.71 11.77
CA PRO A 124 4.28 10.63 11.91
C PRO A 124 3.55 10.60 10.56
N ALA A 125 2.54 9.74 10.45
CA ALA A 125 1.76 9.56 9.23
C ALA A 125 0.33 10.10 9.39
N VAL A 126 -0.13 10.85 8.40
CA VAL A 126 -1.51 11.37 8.30
C VAL A 126 -2.07 10.99 6.94
N MET A 127 -3.32 10.56 6.89
CA MET A 127 -4.04 10.30 5.64
C MET A 127 -5.16 11.33 5.47
N ILE A 128 -5.27 11.94 4.30
CA ILE A 128 -6.38 12.86 3.96
C ILE A 128 -7.08 12.31 2.73
N GLY A 129 -8.36 11.95 2.88
CA GLY A 129 -9.06 11.12 1.90
C GLY A 129 -8.30 9.81 1.70
N ASN A 130 -7.82 9.56 0.48
CA ASN A 130 -7.03 8.36 0.14
C ASN A 130 -5.51 8.62 0.07
N LYS A 131 -5.06 9.84 0.35
CA LYS A 131 -3.65 10.22 0.20
C LYS A 131 -2.94 10.18 1.55
N VAL A 132 -1.86 9.42 1.63
CA VAL A 132 -1.01 9.31 2.82
C VAL A 132 0.11 10.35 2.73
N TYR A 133 0.44 10.95 3.87
CA TYR A 133 1.51 11.92 4.08
C TYR A 133 2.42 11.41 5.20
N GLY A 134 3.72 11.34 4.94
CA GLY A 134 4.73 10.98 5.94
C GLY A 134 5.44 12.20 6.51
N TRP A 135 6.21 11.98 7.58
CA TRP A 135 7.04 12.97 8.27
C TRP A 135 6.29 14.26 8.62
N VAL A 136 5.01 14.14 8.94
CA VAL A 136 4.16 15.31 9.23
C VAL A 136 4.57 15.90 10.57
N ASP A 137 4.90 17.19 10.59
CA ASP A 137 5.14 17.97 11.80
C ASP A 137 3.92 18.83 12.13
N SER A 138 3.69 19.04 13.42
CA SER A 138 2.66 19.94 13.96
C SER A 138 2.66 21.35 13.37
N LYS A 139 3.82 21.88 12.95
CA LYS A 139 3.94 23.22 12.36
C LYS A 139 3.47 23.28 10.90
N ASP A 140 3.45 22.15 10.19
CA ASP A 140 3.24 22.10 8.74
C ASP A 140 1.77 21.84 8.36
N VAL A 141 0.90 21.61 9.35
CA VAL A 141 -0.50 21.19 9.17
C VAL A 141 -1.33 22.13 8.29
N ALA A 142 -1.11 23.46 8.38
CA ALA A 142 -1.81 24.43 7.54
C ALA A 142 -1.45 24.26 6.07
N SER A 143 -0.14 24.22 5.77
CA SER A 143 0.37 24.02 4.41
C SER A 143 -0.04 22.67 3.83
N LEU A 144 -0.11 21.63 4.67
CA LEU A 144 -0.57 20.30 4.29
C LEU A 144 -2.00 20.33 3.75
N LEU A 145 -2.92 20.99 4.47
CA LEU A 145 -4.34 21.09 4.08
C LEU A 145 -4.51 21.92 2.81
N GLU A 146 -3.82 23.07 2.70
CA GLU A 146 -3.86 23.90 1.49
C GLU A 146 -3.36 23.14 0.25
N ASN A 147 -2.25 22.44 0.38
CA ASN A 147 -1.67 21.66 -0.72
C ASN A 147 -2.59 20.52 -1.13
N PHE A 148 -3.25 19.86 -0.17
CA PHE A 148 -4.24 18.83 -0.47
C PHE A 148 -5.41 19.38 -1.27
N LEU A 149 -6.01 20.51 -0.86
CA LEU A 149 -7.13 21.12 -1.57
C LEU A 149 -6.77 21.51 -3.00
N LYS A 150 -5.61 22.14 -3.21
CA LYS A 150 -5.10 22.46 -4.56
C LYS A 150 -4.95 21.22 -5.43
N SER A 151 -4.46 20.12 -4.85
CA SER A 151 -4.32 18.84 -5.57
C SER A 151 -5.66 18.17 -5.88
N ALA A 152 -6.66 18.33 -5.01
CA ALA A 152 -7.99 17.74 -5.20
C ALA A 152 -8.81 18.48 -6.28
N GLU A 153 -8.57 19.78 -6.48
CA GLU A 153 -9.22 20.58 -7.53
C GLU A 153 -8.64 20.36 -8.93
N SER A 154 -7.40 19.90 -9.02
CA SER A 154 -6.68 19.77 -10.30
C SER A 154 -6.99 18.48 -11.06
N GLY A 155 -7.82 17.58 -10.52
CA GLY A 155 -8.38 16.42 -11.23
C GLY A 155 -7.35 15.71 -12.11
N GLU A 156 -6.32 15.10 -11.51
CA GLU A 156 -5.24 14.52 -12.31
C GLU A 156 -5.60 13.11 -12.80
N ASP A 157 -5.96 13.04 -14.08
CA ASP A 157 -6.14 11.81 -14.84
C ASP A 157 -4.82 11.03 -15.00
N GLU A 158 -4.87 9.74 -14.66
CA GLU A 158 -3.81 8.77 -14.98
C GLU A 158 -3.77 8.50 -16.49
N ALA A 159 -2.96 9.24 -17.24
CA ALA A 159 -2.69 8.88 -18.63
C ALA A 159 -1.87 7.57 -18.69
N GLN A 160 -2.42 6.48 -19.23
CA GLN A 160 -1.65 5.29 -19.54
C GLN A 160 -0.58 5.61 -20.59
N SER A 161 0.69 5.32 -20.30
CA SER A 161 1.76 5.39 -21.30
C SER A 161 1.86 4.05 -22.02
N GLU A 162 1.90 4.08 -23.35
CA GLU A 162 2.25 2.91 -24.16
C GLU A 162 3.59 2.33 -23.71
N GLU A 163 3.60 1.04 -23.39
CA GLU A 163 4.81 0.29 -23.09
C GLU A 163 5.68 0.23 -24.35
N LYS A 164 6.77 0.97 -24.31
CA LYS A 164 7.92 0.72 -25.18
C LYS A 164 8.79 -0.30 -24.47
N ASN A 165 9.55 -1.07 -25.24
CA ASN A 165 10.34 -2.18 -24.73
C ASN A 165 11.82 -1.87 -25.03
N TYR A 166 12.36 -0.90 -24.29
CA TYR A 166 13.78 -0.56 -24.30
C TYR A 166 14.56 -1.51 -23.37
N ARG A 167 15.87 -1.64 -23.60
CA ARG A 167 16.73 -2.48 -22.74
C ARG A 167 17.18 -1.79 -21.46
N ASP A 168 17.04 -0.48 -21.40
CA ASP A 168 17.35 0.34 -20.23
C ASP A 168 16.03 0.64 -19.50
N GLU A 169 16.02 0.53 -18.17
CA GLU A 169 14.85 0.72 -17.33
C GLU A 169 15.12 1.71 -16.18
N VAL A 170 14.11 2.53 -15.88
CA VAL A 170 13.98 3.29 -14.65
C VAL A 170 12.83 2.71 -13.84
N ARG A 171 13.12 2.24 -12.63
CA ARG A 171 12.15 1.60 -11.74
C ARG A 171 11.88 2.47 -10.53
N ILE A 172 10.61 2.58 -10.16
CA ILE A 172 10.18 3.28 -8.94
C ILE A 172 8.95 2.61 -8.35
N CYS A 173 8.88 2.54 -7.03
CA CYS A 173 7.72 2.02 -6.32
C CYS A 173 6.73 3.15 -6.01
N LEU A 174 5.44 2.87 -6.22
CA LEU A 174 4.33 3.78 -5.92
C LEU A 174 3.34 3.20 -4.91
N CYS A 175 3.79 2.28 -4.03
CA CYS A 175 2.95 1.85 -2.92
C CYS A 175 2.61 3.04 -1.99
N SER A 176 1.61 2.88 -1.12
CA SER A 176 1.13 3.95 -0.25
C SER A 176 2.24 4.66 0.54
N SER A 177 3.16 3.90 1.13
CA SER A 177 4.33 4.47 1.83
C SER A 177 5.29 5.22 0.91
N CYS A 178 5.41 4.79 -0.36
CA CYS A 178 6.28 5.46 -1.33
C CYS A 178 5.69 6.77 -1.84
N LEU A 179 4.39 6.77 -2.14
CA LEU A 179 3.66 7.97 -2.51
C LEU A 179 3.71 9.02 -1.41
N ALA A 180 3.54 8.59 -0.16
CA ALA A 180 3.59 9.47 1.00
C ALA A 180 4.96 10.13 1.24
N ALA A 181 6.01 9.58 0.65
CA ALA A 181 7.36 10.12 0.64
C ALA A 181 7.71 10.97 -0.57
N GLY A 182 6.74 11.24 -1.45
CA GLY A 182 6.96 12.05 -2.64
C GLY A 182 7.38 11.26 -3.88
N ALA A 183 7.29 9.92 -3.88
CA ALA A 183 7.59 9.13 -5.07
C ALA A 183 6.67 9.46 -6.26
N GLY A 184 5.45 9.95 -5.97
CA GLY A 184 4.51 10.41 -6.99
C GLY A 184 5.04 11.60 -7.80
N ASP A 185 5.64 12.60 -7.14
CA ASP A 185 6.18 13.78 -7.82
C ASP A 185 7.40 13.42 -8.68
N VAL A 186 8.26 12.55 -8.15
CA VAL A 186 9.39 11.97 -8.88
C VAL A 186 8.91 11.22 -10.12
N TYR A 187 7.88 10.37 -9.99
CA TYR A 187 7.30 9.61 -11.11
C TYR A 187 6.70 10.51 -12.18
N LYS A 188 5.92 11.53 -11.79
CA LYS A 188 5.39 12.53 -12.73
C LYS A 188 6.50 13.26 -13.46
N ARG A 189 7.59 13.60 -12.78
CA ARG A 189 8.73 14.24 -13.42
C ARG A 189 9.46 13.30 -14.38
N LEU A 190 9.70 12.05 -13.99
CA LEU A 190 10.27 11.02 -14.86
C LEU A 190 9.47 10.85 -16.14
N LYS A 191 8.15 10.69 -16.00
CA LYS A 191 7.23 10.55 -17.14
C LYS A 191 7.31 11.74 -18.09
N ARG A 192 7.31 12.98 -17.56
CA ARG A 192 7.48 14.20 -18.38
C ARG A 192 8.82 14.25 -19.10
N GLU A 193 9.92 13.92 -18.44
CA GLU A 193 11.25 13.96 -19.05
C GLU A 193 11.46 12.86 -20.11
N ILE A 194 10.92 11.65 -19.88
CA ILE A 194 11.01 10.53 -20.82
C ILE A 194 10.10 10.78 -22.03
N ALA A 195 8.89 11.32 -21.82
CA ALA A 195 7.94 11.64 -22.90
C ALA A 195 8.47 12.68 -23.90
N ARG A 196 9.43 13.54 -23.50
CA ARG A 196 10.13 14.46 -24.42
C ARG A 196 10.97 13.72 -25.48
N GLY A 197 11.16 12.41 -25.36
CA GLY A 197 11.82 11.57 -26.36
C GLY A 197 13.34 11.68 -26.38
N LYS A 198 13.94 12.38 -25.40
CA LYS A 198 15.41 12.53 -25.30
C LYS A 198 16.11 11.23 -24.88
N TYR A 199 15.42 10.38 -24.12
CA TYR A 199 15.98 9.15 -23.54
C TYR A 199 15.19 7.94 -24.05
N LYS A 200 15.90 6.88 -24.46
CA LYS A 200 15.32 5.60 -24.87
C LYS A 200 15.34 4.64 -23.69
N VAL A 201 14.43 4.85 -22.75
CA VAL A 201 14.38 4.14 -21.47
C VAL A 201 12.94 3.88 -21.09
N ASP A 202 12.66 2.73 -20.49
CA ASP A 202 11.34 2.40 -19.97
C ASP A 202 11.18 2.89 -18.54
N LEU A 203 10.02 3.47 -18.23
CA LEU A 203 9.65 3.82 -16.86
C LEU A 203 8.73 2.74 -16.32
N LYS A 204 9.19 1.99 -15.32
CA LYS A 204 8.49 0.87 -14.73
C LYS A 204 8.05 1.18 -13.31
N GLN A 205 6.75 1.11 -13.06
CA GLN A 205 6.24 1.00 -11.71
C GLN A 205 6.50 -0.41 -11.20
N VAL A 206 7.19 -0.54 -10.06
CA VAL A 206 7.52 -1.84 -9.47
C VAL A 206 6.99 -1.99 -8.05
N GLY A 207 6.93 -3.23 -7.56
CA GLY A 207 6.64 -3.52 -6.16
C GLY A 207 7.65 -2.90 -5.19
N CYS A 208 7.29 -2.81 -3.90
CA CYS A 208 8.18 -2.26 -2.88
C CYS A 208 9.43 -3.12 -2.71
N THR A 209 10.62 -2.50 -2.67
CA THR A 209 11.88 -3.20 -2.41
C THR A 209 12.07 -3.60 -0.95
N GLY A 210 11.24 -3.07 -0.05
CA GLY A 210 11.41 -3.16 1.40
C GLY A 210 12.32 -2.08 1.99
N MET A 211 13.03 -1.31 1.16
CA MET A 211 13.91 -0.21 1.61
C MET A 211 13.14 1.11 1.76
N SER A 212 11.97 1.10 2.39
CA SER A 212 11.09 2.27 2.51
C SER A 212 11.74 3.47 3.22
N TYR A 213 12.78 3.24 4.02
CA TYR A 213 13.56 4.29 4.67
C TYR A 213 14.43 5.11 3.69
N ARG A 214 14.62 4.62 2.45
CA ARG A 214 15.36 5.30 1.37
C ARG A 214 14.43 5.91 0.33
N THR A 215 13.13 5.87 0.56
CA THR A 215 12.15 6.37 -0.40
C THR A 215 12.13 7.91 -0.45
N PRO A 216 11.95 8.55 -1.62
CA PRO A 216 11.76 7.96 -2.95
C PRO A 216 13.01 7.25 -3.46
N LEU A 217 12.84 5.95 -3.75
CA LEU A 217 13.90 5.09 -4.23
C LEU A 217 13.74 4.91 -5.74
N LEU A 218 14.72 5.41 -6.48
CA LEU A 218 14.80 5.27 -7.92
C LEU A 218 15.88 4.25 -8.26
N GLN A 219 15.54 3.20 -9.02
CA GLN A 219 16.52 2.23 -9.50
C GLN A 219 16.70 2.38 -11.01
N ILE A 220 17.94 2.40 -11.46
CA ILE A 220 18.31 2.47 -12.87
C ILE A 220 18.94 1.13 -13.25
N GLN A 221 18.29 0.39 -14.13
CA GLN A 221 18.87 -0.79 -14.75
C GLN A 221 19.30 -0.44 -16.17
N THR A 222 20.59 -0.59 -16.43
CA THR A 222 21.15 -0.40 -17.77
C THR A 222 21.23 -1.70 -18.53
N SER A 223 21.24 -1.59 -19.85
CA SER A 223 21.28 -2.68 -20.83
C SER A 223 22.55 -3.54 -20.79
N ASP A 224 23.60 -3.08 -20.11
CA ASP A 224 24.81 -3.83 -19.75
C ASP A 224 24.66 -4.66 -18.46
N GLY A 225 23.48 -4.63 -17.83
CA GLY A 225 23.15 -5.41 -16.63
C GLY A 225 23.52 -4.73 -15.31
N MET A 226 23.98 -3.48 -15.31
CA MET A 226 24.26 -2.75 -14.08
C MET A 226 22.96 -2.20 -13.46
N LEU A 227 22.88 -2.28 -12.13
CA LEU A 227 21.80 -1.72 -11.32
C LEU A 227 22.34 -0.61 -10.43
N PHE A 228 21.72 0.56 -10.49
CA PHE A 228 22.07 1.72 -9.66
C PHE A 228 20.86 2.14 -8.84
N ASP A 229 21.04 2.29 -7.53
CA ASP A 229 19.99 2.76 -6.65
C ASP A 229 20.24 4.23 -6.27
N TYR A 230 19.17 5.02 -6.18
CA TYR A 230 19.19 6.39 -5.69
C TYR A 230 18.09 6.53 -4.64
N GLY A 231 18.47 6.71 -3.38
CA GLY A 231 17.53 6.94 -2.28
C GLY A 231 17.31 8.43 -2.01
N GLY A 232 16.13 8.78 -1.47
CA GLY A 232 15.76 10.16 -1.10
C GLY A 232 15.68 11.11 -2.30
N VAL A 233 15.32 10.59 -3.47
CA VAL A 233 15.33 11.36 -4.72
C VAL A 233 14.21 12.40 -4.70
N SER A 234 14.56 13.65 -5.00
CA SER A 234 13.59 14.71 -5.29
C SER A 234 13.32 14.83 -6.80
N GLU A 235 12.17 15.40 -7.18
CA GLU A 235 11.84 15.63 -8.59
C GLU A 235 12.88 16.51 -9.33
N TYR A 236 13.58 17.39 -8.60
CA TYR A 236 14.59 18.29 -9.18
C TYR A 236 15.86 17.55 -9.63
N GLN A 237 16.15 16.39 -9.04
CA GLN A 237 17.32 15.58 -9.39
C GLN A 237 17.08 14.67 -10.60
N VAL A 238 15.82 14.45 -10.99
CA VAL A 238 15.45 13.55 -12.10
C VAL A 238 16.18 13.88 -13.42
N PRO A 239 16.24 15.14 -13.89
CA PRO A 239 16.91 15.44 -15.15
C PRO A 239 18.40 15.11 -15.13
N GLU A 240 19.07 15.34 -14.00
CA GLU A 240 20.49 15.04 -13.81
C GLU A 240 20.74 13.53 -13.82
N ILE A 241 19.94 12.76 -13.09
CA ILE A 241 20.04 11.29 -13.04
C ILE A 241 19.83 10.69 -14.43
N LEU A 242 18.76 11.08 -15.13
CA LEU A 242 18.51 10.59 -16.50
C LEU A 242 19.64 10.98 -17.45
N ALA A 243 20.15 12.21 -17.35
CA ALA A 243 21.23 12.66 -18.22
C ALA A 243 22.53 11.88 -17.98
N ALA A 244 22.84 11.52 -16.73
CA ALA A 244 24.03 10.79 -16.33
C ALA A 244 24.07 9.36 -16.88
N HIS A 245 22.92 8.70 -17.07
CA HIS A 245 22.86 7.32 -17.58
C HIS A 245 22.53 7.22 -19.07
N PHE A 246 21.68 8.10 -19.60
CA PHE A 246 21.05 7.88 -20.91
C PHE A 246 21.39 8.92 -21.98
N SER A 247 22.18 9.96 -21.69
CA SER A 247 22.58 10.95 -22.72
C SER A 247 23.58 10.36 -23.73
N PRO A 248 23.69 10.90 -24.96
CA PRO A 248 24.66 10.45 -25.98
C PRO A 248 26.13 10.56 -25.54
N GLN A 249 26.47 11.46 -24.61
CA GLN A 249 27.80 11.48 -23.98
C GLN A 249 28.02 10.28 -23.04
N GLY A 250 26.95 9.64 -22.55
CA GLY A 250 26.96 8.32 -21.94
C GLY A 250 27.28 7.20 -22.95
N ALA A 251 27.18 7.42 -24.26
CA ALA A 251 27.65 6.48 -25.27
C ALA A 251 29.19 6.36 -25.31
N LEU A 252 29.94 7.35 -24.80
CA LEU A 252 31.39 7.18 -24.53
C LEU A 252 31.66 6.09 -23.47
N ARG A 253 30.63 5.62 -22.74
CA ARG A 253 30.72 4.49 -21.81
C ARG A 253 30.83 3.14 -22.53
N LYS A 254 30.25 2.98 -23.73
CA LYS A 254 30.44 1.75 -24.55
C LYS A 254 31.91 1.53 -24.94
N VAL A 255 32.69 2.61 -25.04
CA VAL A 255 34.14 2.55 -25.31
C VAL A 255 34.95 2.39 -24.00
N ARG A 256 34.42 2.81 -22.84
CA ARG A 256 35.07 2.69 -21.52
C ARG A 256 34.85 1.36 -20.80
N ALA A 257 33.89 0.54 -21.23
CA ALA A 257 33.60 -0.78 -20.65
C ALA A 257 34.77 -1.79 -20.71
N GLY A 258 35.83 -1.51 -21.49
CA GLY A 258 37.07 -2.29 -21.47
C GLY A 258 38.00 -2.04 -20.26
N PHE A 259 37.74 -1.01 -19.46
CA PHE A 259 38.57 -0.64 -18.29
C PHE A 259 37.71 -0.49 -17.03
N GLY A 260 37.24 -1.63 -16.50
CA GLY A 260 36.37 -1.70 -15.32
C GLY A 260 36.88 -0.95 -14.07
N LYS A 261 38.19 -0.71 -13.94
CA LYS A 261 38.78 -0.01 -12.79
C LYS A 261 38.73 1.53 -12.85
N ILE A 262 38.50 2.13 -14.02
CA ILE A 262 38.48 3.60 -14.18
C ILE A 262 37.05 4.15 -14.09
N VAL A 263 36.06 3.35 -14.45
CA VAL A 263 34.64 3.73 -14.37
C VAL A 263 34.21 3.89 -12.92
N ASP A 264 34.59 2.97 -12.03
CA ASP A 264 34.39 3.11 -10.58
C ASP A 264 35.02 4.41 -10.02
N LYS A 265 36.13 4.87 -10.60
CA LYS A 265 36.83 6.08 -10.16
C LYS A 265 36.18 7.39 -10.65
N ILE A 266 35.39 7.33 -11.71
CA ILE A 266 34.60 8.46 -12.21
C ILE A 266 33.24 8.50 -11.52
N TYR A 267 32.62 7.33 -11.26
CA TYR A 267 31.46 7.23 -10.36
C TYR A 267 31.82 7.54 -8.90
N ALA A 268 33.09 7.37 -8.49
CA ALA A 268 33.61 7.84 -7.19
C ALA A 268 33.61 9.37 -7.03
N LYS A 269 33.32 10.15 -8.09
CA LYS A 269 33.02 11.59 -7.96
C LYS A 269 31.55 11.88 -7.64
N ALA A 270 30.68 10.87 -7.62
CA ALA A 270 29.32 10.96 -7.12
C ALA A 270 29.22 10.13 -5.82
N PRO A 271 29.59 10.70 -4.65
CA PRO A 271 29.58 10.00 -3.36
C PRO A 271 28.27 9.26 -3.09
N LEU A 272 27.15 9.89 -3.47
CA LEU A 272 25.79 9.35 -3.35
C LEU A 272 25.60 7.98 -4.06
N LEU A 273 26.27 7.74 -5.19
CA LEU A 273 26.10 6.52 -5.98
C LEU A 273 26.76 5.30 -5.35
N LEU A 274 27.99 5.48 -4.87
CA LEU A 274 28.79 4.41 -4.28
C LEU A 274 28.23 3.99 -2.91
N GLU A 275 27.83 4.95 -2.08
CA GLU A 275 27.17 4.67 -0.80
C GLU A 275 25.83 3.94 -1.02
N SER A 276 25.04 4.38 -1.99
CA SER A 276 23.73 3.80 -2.24
C SER A 276 23.77 2.34 -2.69
N SER A 277 24.68 1.99 -3.60
CA SER A 277 24.83 0.60 -4.07
C SER A 277 25.34 -0.37 -3.00
N LYS A 278 26.23 0.10 -2.12
CA LYS A 278 26.75 -0.68 -1.00
C LYS A 278 25.66 -0.92 0.05
N GLU A 279 24.93 0.13 0.41
CA GLU A 279 23.86 0.05 1.42
C GLU A 279 22.73 -0.91 0.99
N SER A 280 22.27 -0.83 -0.27
CA SER A 280 21.28 -1.78 -0.79
C SER A 280 21.78 -3.23 -0.74
N LYS A 281 23.05 -3.45 -1.09
CA LYS A 281 23.66 -4.78 -1.05
C LYS A 281 23.79 -5.31 0.37
N ASP A 282 24.18 -4.46 1.32
CA ASP A 282 24.30 -4.85 2.73
C ASP A 282 22.93 -5.14 3.35
N TYR A 283 21.88 -4.41 2.95
CA TYR A 283 20.51 -4.62 3.43
C TYR A 283 19.83 -5.85 2.81
N LEU A 284 19.84 -5.98 1.48
CA LEU A 284 19.14 -7.04 0.75
C LEU A 284 19.95 -8.33 0.64
N GLY A 285 21.28 -8.24 0.57
CA GLY A 285 22.16 -9.39 0.34
C GLY A 285 22.20 -10.40 1.49
N LEU A 286 21.72 -10.01 2.68
CA LEU A 286 21.60 -10.89 3.85
C LEU A 286 20.23 -11.60 3.93
N GLN A 287 19.29 -11.26 3.05
CA GLN A 287 17.91 -11.74 3.12
C GLN A 287 17.66 -12.93 2.20
N LEU A 288 16.88 -13.91 2.69
CA LEU A 288 16.28 -14.93 1.85
C LEU A 288 14.84 -14.52 1.48
N ARG A 289 14.67 -13.95 0.30
CA ARG A 289 13.38 -13.45 -0.18
C ARG A 289 12.61 -14.56 -0.88
N ILE A 290 11.64 -15.16 -0.19
CA ILE A 290 10.76 -16.19 -0.76
C ILE A 290 9.45 -15.55 -1.25
N ALA A 291 8.64 -15.02 -0.34
CA ALA A 291 7.35 -14.39 -0.68
C ALA A 291 7.51 -13.09 -1.48
N THR A 292 8.61 -12.36 -1.23
CA THR A 292 8.91 -11.08 -1.87
C THR A 292 9.99 -11.19 -2.95
N ALA A 293 10.25 -12.40 -3.49
CA ALA A 293 11.36 -12.65 -4.42
C ALA A 293 11.40 -11.66 -5.60
N ASN A 294 10.24 -11.28 -6.13
CA ASN A 294 10.13 -10.40 -7.31
C ASN A 294 9.92 -8.92 -6.96
N ALA A 295 9.89 -8.54 -5.67
CA ALA A 295 9.53 -7.18 -5.28
C ALA A 295 10.68 -6.21 -5.64
N GLY A 296 10.33 -5.09 -6.29
CA GLY A 296 11.29 -4.16 -6.90
C GLY A 296 11.69 -4.49 -8.35
N GLU A 297 11.27 -5.65 -8.88
CA GLU A 297 11.66 -6.09 -10.22
C GLU A 297 10.52 -6.06 -11.22
N ILE A 298 9.35 -6.58 -10.82
CA ILE A 298 8.16 -6.64 -11.68
C ILE A 298 7.14 -5.59 -11.27
N SER A 299 6.33 -5.18 -12.26
CA SER A 299 5.13 -4.41 -11.98
C SER A 299 4.10 -5.31 -11.28
N PRO A 300 3.48 -4.90 -10.16
CA PRO A 300 2.50 -5.71 -9.45
C PRO A 300 1.25 -6.05 -10.29
N LEU A 301 0.95 -5.25 -11.31
CA LEU A 301 -0.24 -5.40 -12.16
C LEU A 301 0.07 -6.00 -13.54
N ASP A 302 1.33 -6.34 -13.80
CA ASP A 302 1.75 -6.93 -15.07
C ASP A 302 1.68 -8.46 -15.01
N PHE A 303 0.63 -8.99 -15.62
CA PHE A 303 0.35 -10.42 -15.68
C PHE A 303 1.42 -11.20 -16.43
N ASP A 304 1.92 -10.67 -17.55
CA ASP A 304 2.88 -11.37 -18.40
C ASP A 304 4.28 -11.33 -17.76
N ALA A 305 4.68 -10.22 -17.15
CA ALA A 305 5.90 -10.18 -16.35
C ALA A 305 5.86 -11.19 -15.22
N TYR A 306 4.73 -11.32 -14.51
CA TYR A 306 4.60 -12.32 -13.44
C TYR A 306 4.75 -13.75 -13.96
N LYS A 307 4.12 -14.08 -15.10
CA LYS A 307 4.30 -15.39 -15.77
C LYS A 307 5.74 -15.65 -16.18
N ASN A 308 6.41 -14.65 -16.77
CA ASN A 308 7.78 -14.77 -17.26
C ASN A 308 8.79 -15.05 -16.14
N VAL A 309 8.55 -14.56 -14.92
CA VAL A 309 9.36 -14.89 -13.74
C VAL A 309 8.92 -16.17 -13.02
N GLY A 310 8.04 -16.96 -13.63
CA GLY A 310 7.60 -18.25 -13.11
C GLY A 310 6.37 -18.20 -12.21
N GLY A 311 5.64 -17.09 -12.21
CA GLY A 311 4.30 -17.00 -11.64
C GLY A 311 3.37 -18.09 -12.21
N PHE A 312 2.39 -18.50 -11.41
CA PHE A 312 1.44 -19.59 -11.70
C PHE A 312 2.00 -21.00 -11.89
N LYS A 313 3.32 -21.22 -11.96
CA LYS A 313 3.90 -22.58 -12.05
C LYS A 313 3.42 -23.51 -10.92
N ALA A 314 3.33 -22.99 -9.70
CA ALA A 314 2.81 -23.75 -8.55
C ALA A 314 1.31 -24.06 -8.69
N TYR A 315 0.54 -23.14 -9.29
CA TYR A 315 -0.88 -23.33 -9.57
C TYR A 315 -1.08 -24.39 -10.66
N GLU A 316 -0.32 -24.33 -11.76
CA GLU A 316 -0.33 -25.34 -12.82
C GLU A 316 0.04 -26.74 -12.30
N LYS A 317 1.07 -26.84 -11.45
CA LYS A 317 1.41 -28.09 -10.75
C LYS A 317 0.21 -28.58 -9.93
N ALA A 318 -0.39 -27.70 -9.11
CA ALA A 318 -1.50 -28.05 -8.23
C ALA A 318 -2.74 -28.54 -9.00
N LEU A 319 -3.03 -28.01 -10.19
CA LEU A 319 -4.14 -28.47 -11.05
C LEU A 319 -3.97 -29.94 -11.50
N SER A 320 -2.74 -30.44 -11.56
CA SER A 320 -2.45 -31.84 -11.89
C SER A 320 -2.43 -32.79 -10.69
N MET A 321 -2.60 -32.26 -9.47
CA MET A 321 -2.50 -33.01 -8.22
C MET A 321 -3.89 -33.26 -7.61
N LYS A 322 -4.01 -34.35 -6.85
CA LYS A 322 -5.16 -34.56 -5.97
C LYS A 322 -5.05 -33.66 -4.75
N SER A 323 -6.19 -33.29 -4.17
CA SER A 323 -6.25 -32.44 -2.97
C SER A 323 -5.38 -32.96 -1.82
N ASP A 324 -5.37 -34.28 -1.59
CA ASP A 324 -4.56 -34.89 -0.54
C ASP A 324 -3.05 -34.74 -0.79
N GLU A 325 -2.62 -34.81 -2.05
CA GLU A 325 -1.21 -34.61 -2.43
C GLU A 325 -0.78 -33.16 -2.18
N ILE A 326 -1.66 -32.19 -2.47
CA ILE A 326 -1.41 -30.77 -2.19
C ILE A 326 -1.28 -30.54 -0.67
N ILE A 327 -2.19 -31.14 0.12
CA ILE A 327 -2.17 -31.04 1.58
C ILE A 327 -0.89 -31.67 2.15
N SER A 328 -0.49 -32.85 1.64
CA SER A 328 0.75 -33.52 2.03
C SER A 328 1.98 -32.69 1.67
N GLU A 329 2.04 -32.09 0.49
CA GLU A 329 3.15 -31.20 0.08
C GLU A 329 3.29 -30.02 1.07
N VAL A 330 2.19 -29.35 1.40
CA VAL A 330 2.21 -28.20 2.33
C VAL A 330 2.51 -28.64 3.76
N LEU A 331 2.02 -29.81 4.19
CA LEU A 331 2.35 -30.38 5.50
C LEU A 331 3.85 -30.71 5.60
N ASN A 332 4.40 -31.35 4.58
CA ASN A 332 5.81 -31.74 4.50
C ASN A 332 6.76 -30.54 4.39
N SER A 333 6.30 -29.42 3.82
CA SER A 333 7.05 -28.17 3.80
C SER A 333 7.31 -27.58 5.19
N GLY A 334 6.55 -28.00 6.20
CA GLY A 334 6.61 -27.43 7.55
C GLY A 334 6.04 -26.00 7.66
N LEU A 335 5.29 -25.53 6.65
CA LEU A 335 4.69 -24.21 6.67
C LEU A 335 3.76 -24.04 7.88
N ARG A 336 3.95 -22.92 8.59
CA ARG A 336 3.12 -22.50 9.73
C ARG A 336 2.45 -21.17 9.40
N GLY A 337 1.27 -20.94 9.97
CA GLY A 337 0.52 -19.69 9.79
C GLY A 337 1.34 -18.46 10.17
N ARG A 338 1.35 -17.46 9.28
CA ARG A 338 2.20 -16.26 9.41
C ARG A 338 1.53 -15.08 10.14
N GLY A 339 0.23 -15.16 10.43
CA GLY A 339 -0.47 -14.18 11.27
C GLY A 339 -0.27 -14.37 12.78
N GLY A 340 0.95 -14.70 13.23
CA GLY A 340 1.31 -14.80 14.65
C GLY A 340 1.00 -16.13 15.36
N GLY A 341 -0.16 -16.74 15.13
CA GLY A 341 -0.57 -17.97 15.84
C GLY A 341 0.26 -19.22 15.52
N GLY A 342 0.95 -19.24 14.38
CA GLY A 342 1.93 -20.30 14.07
C GLY A 342 1.36 -21.72 13.97
N PHE A 343 0.06 -21.91 13.74
CA PHE A 343 -0.51 -23.25 13.58
C PHE A 343 -0.03 -23.89 12.26
N PRO A 344 0.30 -25.21 12.21
CA PRO A 344 0.74 -25.85 10.97
C PRO A 344 -0.31 -25.76 9.85
N THR A 345 0.06 -25.14 8.72
CA THR A 345 -0.89 -24.82 7.63
C THR A 345 -1.46 -26.08 7.00
N GLY A 346 -0.63 -27.07 6.66
CA GLY A 346 -1.08 -28.34 6.09
C GLY A 346 -2.03 -29.10 7.03
N LYS A 347 -1.82 -29.02 8.36
CA LYS A 347 -2.71 -29.65 9.34
C LYS A 347 -4.09 -28.96 9.36
N LYS A 348 -4.11 -27.63 9.28
CA LYS A 348 -5.36 -26.86 9.18
C LYS A 348 -6.15 -27.23 7.92
N TRP A 349 -5.46 -27.40 6.79
CA TRP A 349 -6.09 -27.83 5.53
C TRP A 349 -6.61 -29.27 5.61
N GLN A 350 -5.90 -30.18 6.28
CA GLN A 350 -6.37 -31.56 6.50
C GLN A 350 -7.71 -31.61 7.25
N PHE A 351 -7.89 -30.77 8.27
CA PHE A 351 -9.17 -30.68 9.00
C PHE A 351 -10.31 -30.19 8.10
N LEU A 352 -10.06 -29.17 7.27
CA LEU A 352 -11.06 -28.67 6.32
C LEU A 352 -11.38 -29.72 5.24
N ALA A 353 -10.39 -30.47 4.77
CA ALA A 353 -10.58 -31.52 3.78
C ALA A 353 -11.48 -32.65 4.32
N GLY A 354 -11.31 -33.03 5.59
CA GLY A 354 -12.14 -34.05 6.24
C GLY A 354 -13.54 -33.61 6.66
N ALA A 355 -13.85 -32.31 6.61
CA ALA A 355 -15.17 -31.80 6.93
C ALA A 355 -16.19 -32.03 5.80
N GLU A 356 -17.44 -32.26 6.15
CA GLU A 356 -18.58 -32.32 5.22
C GLU A 356 -19.16 -30.92 4.95
N GLY A 357 -19.89 -30.79 3.84
CA GLY A 357 -20.56 -29.55 3.46
C GLY A 357 -19.73 -28.60 2.60
N GLU A 358 -20.25 -27.39 2.40
CA GLU A 358 -19.62 -26.33 1.62
C GLU A 358 -18.40 -25.75 2.34
N LYS A 359 -17.33 -25.47 1.58
CA LYS A 359 -16.02 -25.08 2.11
C LYS A 359 -15.62 -23.71 1.59
N TYR A 360 -15.06 -22.90 2.47
CA TYR A 360 -14.65 -21.54 2.19
C TYR A 360 -13.17 -21.35 2.52
N ILE A 361 -12.48 -20.57 1.69
CA ILE A 361 -11.12 -20.08 1.96
C ILE A 361 -11.21 -18.58 2.22
N ILE A 362 -10.81 -18.17 3.41
CA ILE A 362 -10.78 -16.76 3.81
C ILE A 362 -9.32 -16.34 3.92
N CYS A 363 -8.92 -15.37 3.10
CA CYS A 363 -7.65 -14.68 3.24
C CYS A 363 -7.84 -13.53 4.25
N ASN A 364 -7.12 -13.59 5.37
CA ASN A 364 -7.12 -12.48 6.32
C ASN A 364 -6.06 -11.47 5.89
N ALA A 365 -6.51 -10.28 5.48
CA ALA A 365 -5.69 -9.14 5.08
C ALA A 365 -5.98 -7.89 5.93
N ASP A 366 -6.52 -8.07 7.14
CA ASP A 366 -6.85 -6.96 8.04
C ASP A 366 -5.59 -6.26 8.59
N GLU A 367 -4.49 -7.01 8.76
CA GLU A 367 -3.16 -6.54 9.21
C GLU A 367 -3.22 -5.46 10.31
N GLY A 368 -4.08 -5.66 11.32
CA GLY A 368 -4.37 -4.65 12.34
C GLY A 368 -3.25 -4.37 13.35
N ASP A 369 -2.22 -5.22 13.40
CA ASP A 369 -1.11 -5.08 14.36
C ASP A 369 -0.24 -3.85 14.03
N PRO A 370 -0.08 -2.89 14.96
CA PRO A 370 0.76 -1.72 14.72
C PRO A 370 2.21 -2.11 14.40
N GLY A 371 2.74 -1.61 13.29
CA GLY A 371 4.08 -1.94 12.82
C GLY A 371 4.15 -3.12 11.84
N ALA A 372 3.06 -3.86 11.64
CA ALA A 372 2.94 -4.81 10.54
C ALA A 372 2.61 -4.10 9.23
N PHE A 373 3.26 -4.54 8.14
CA PHE A 373 3.02 -4.08 6.76
C PHE A 373 3.49 -5.11 5.72
N MET A 374 3.67 -6.35 6.16
CA MET A 374 4.13 -7.47 5.35
C MET A 374 3.05 -7.92 4.37
N ASP A 375 1.78 -7.99 4.81
CA ASP A 375 0.65 -8.35 3.96
C ASP A 375 0.40 -7.23 2.96
N ARG A 376 0.40 -5.96 3.41
CA ARG A 376 0.35 -4.78 2.52
C ARG A 376 1.50 -4.70 1.52
N SER A 377 2.63 -5.34 1.77
CA SER A 377 3.74 -5.35 0.80
C SER A 377 3.56 -6.42 -0.28
N ILE A 378 2.73 -7.43 -0.02
CA ILE A 378 2.39 -8.51 -0.95
C ILE A 378 1.19 -8.13 -1.81
N LEU A 379 0.21 -7.45 -1.21
CA LEU A 379 -0.95 -6.86 -1.88
C LEU A 379 -0.55 -5.60 -2.66
#